data_AF-A0A367B961-F1
#
_entry.id   AF-A0A367B961-F1
#
_cell.length_a   1.000
_cell.length_b   1.000
_cell.length_c   1.000
_cell.angle_alpha   90.00
_cell.angle_beta   90.00
_cell.angle_gamma   90.00
#
_symmetry.space_group_name_H-M   'P 1'
#
loop_
_entity.id
_entity.type
_entity.pdbx_description
1 polymer ?
#
loop_
_entity_poly.entity_id
_entity_poly.type
_entity_poly.pdbx_seq_one_letter_code
_entity_poly.pdbx_strand_id
1 'polypeptide(L)'
;MPELRAEEKVAAATIATTLGLKVKQYDDGKQPGMHDLNIITADGAFAAVEVTAAADPDSIQLWKLVNGRDERWTMPDLDGGWLLQLEPTAPAKRLLRELPGFLRELEGHGVTQIGRHRRRQEVPGSLEEGARSLGIVSGNQSGTDFPGSIYLTIEQPHERTGGVVDSTGSAVPGWVGDFLSNRANATS
;
A
#
# COMPACT_ATOMS: atom_id res chain seq x y z
N MET A 1 28.64 8.10 -11.64
CA MET A 1 27.32 7.49 -11.41
C MET A 1 27.11 7.45 -9.92
N PRO A 2 25.93 7.85 -9.42
CA PRO A 2 25.58 7.63 -8.02
C PRO A 2 25.66 6.14 -7.71
N GLU A 3 26.08 5.81 -6.49
CA GLU A 3 26.09 4.43 -6.04
C GLU A 3 24.66 3.97 -5.76
N LEU A 4 24.32 2.73 -6.12
CA LEU A 4 23.02 2.15 -5.76
C LEU A 4 22.82 2.15 -4.22
N ARG A 5 21.60 2.46 -3.78
CA ARG A 5 21.14 2.30 -2.40
C ARG A 5 21.16 0.82 -2.00
N ALA A 6 21.10 0.54 -0.70
CA ALA A 6 21.17 -0.84 -0.20
C ALA A 6 19.99 -1.70 -0.71
N GLU A 7 18.79 -1.14 -0.72
CA GLU A 7 17.58 -1.76 -1.25
C GLU A 7 17.67 -2.03 -2.76
N GLU A 8 18.24 -1.11 -3.54
CA GLU A 8 18.47 -1.28 -4.98
C GLU A 8 19.48 -2.38 -5.27
N LYS A 9 20.55 -2.49 -4.47
CA LYS A 9 21.52 -3.58 -4.58
C LYS A 9 20.87 -4.94 -4.33
N VAL A 10 20.02 -5.04 -3.29
CA VAL A 10 19.29 -6.26 -2.97
C VAL A 10 18.28 -6.61 -4.06
N ALA A 11 17.53 -5.61 -4.55
CA ALA A 11 16.59 -5.79 -5.65
C ALA A 11 17.29 -6.27 -6.93
N ALA A 12 18.38 -5.61 -7.33
CA ALA A 12 19.16 -5.98 -8.50
C ALA A 12 19.69 -7.43 -8.40
N ALA A 13 20.25 -7.81 -7.25
CA ALA A 13 20.76 -9.17 -7.02
C ALA A 13 19.63 -10.21 -7.05
N THR A 14 18.48 -9.90 -6.45
CA THR A 14 17.31 -10.78 -6.41
C THR A 14 16.77 -11.02 -7.82
N ILE A 15 16.59 -9.96 -8.60
CA ILE A 15 16.10 -10.02 -9.97
C ILE A 15 17.09 -10.81 -10.85
N ALA A 16 18.38 -10.49 -10.78
CA ALA A 16 19.41 -11.16 -11.56
C ALA A 16 19.46 -12.66 -11.26
N THR A 17 19.41 -13.03 -9.97
CA THR A 17 19.46 -14.43 -9.53
C THR A 17 18.19 -15.19 -9.92
N THR A 18 17.02 -14.57 -9.73
CA THR A 18 15.72 -15.24 -9.95
C THR A 18 15.44 -15.43 -11.43
N LEU A 19 15.74 -14.42 -12.25
CA LEU A 19 15.47 -14.46 -13.69
C LEU A 19 16.62 -15.05 -14.50
N GLY A 20 17.81 -15.17 -13.92
CA GLY A 20 19.03 -15.48 -14.68
C GLY A 20 19.38 -14.41 -15.73
N LEU A 21 18.80 -13.21 -15.60
CA LEU A 21 18.98 -12.11 -16.55
C LEU A 21 19.97 -11.08 -16.02
N LYS A 22 20.54 -10.30 -16.94
CA LYS A 22 21.47 -9.24 -16.57
C LYS A 22 20.70 -8.01 -16.08
N VAL A 23 21.02 -7.53 -14.89
CA VAL A 23 20.49 -6.28 -14.34
C VAL A 23 21.57 -5.22 -14.33
N LYS A 24 21.24 -3.98 -14.72
CA LYS A 24 22.17 -2.83 -14.70
C LYS A 24 21.48 -1.61 -14.10
N GLN A 25 22.23 -0.80 -13.36
CA GLN A 25 21.79 0.55 -13.01
C GLN A 25 21.54 1.38 -14.28
N TYR A 26 20.42 2.09 -14.32
CA TYR A 26 20.09 3.04 -15.37
C TYR A 26 20.15 4.48 -14.87
N ASP A 27 19.60 4.77 -13.69
CA ASP A 27 19.65 6.11 -13.12
C ASP A 27 21.11 6.54 -12.85
N ASP A 28 21.54 7.59 -13.55
CA ASP A 28 22.85 8.21 -13.39
C ASP A 28 22.78 9.61 -12.75
N GLY A 29 21.58 10.04 -12.34
CA GLY A 29 21.29 11.30 -11.67
C GLY A 29 21.34 12.53 -12.58
N LYS A 30 21.47 12.37 -13.90
CA LYS A 30 21.64 13.52 -14.83
C LYS A 30 20.34 14.06 -15.40
N GLN A 31 19.29 13.25 -15.44
CA GLN A 31 17.99 13.65 -15.99
C GLN A 31 16.87 13.31 -15.00
N PRO A 32 15.85 14.18 -14.87
CA PRO A 32 14.66 13.84 -14.09
C PRO A 32 13.88 12.70 -14.77
N GLY A 33 13.29 11.81 -13.97
CA GLY A 33 12.45 10.71 -14.46
C GLY A 33 13.21 9.48 -14.95
N MET A 34 14.46 9.31 -14.57
CA MET A 34 15.21 8.07 -14.79
C MET A 34 14.77 7.01 -13.79
N HIS A 35 14.69 5.76 -14.22
CA HIS A 35 14.42 4.63 -13.34
C HIS A 35 15.69 3.96 -12.84
N ASP A 36 15.63 3.30 -11.68
CA ASP A 36 16.82 2.79 -11.00
C ASP A 36 17.58 1.72 -11.81
N LEU A 37 16.89 0.70 -12.33
CA LEU A 37 17.51 -0.48 -12.94
C LEU A 37 16.88 -0.89 -14.29
N ASN A 38 17.71 -1.41 -15.20
CA ASN A 38 17.30 -2.13 -16.39
C ASN A 38 17.50 -3.63 -16.22
N ILE A 39 16.47 -4.42 -16.52
CA ILE A 39 16.60 -5.87 -16.79
C ILE A 39 16.86 -6.01 -18.29
N ILE A 40 17.95 -6.67 -18.68
CA ILE A 40 18.30 -6.91 -20.08
C ILE A 40 17.91 -8.35 -20.42
N THR A 41 17.00 -8.51 -21.38
CA THR A 41 16.55 -9.80 -21.90
C THR A 41 17.53 -10.35 -22.95
N ALA A 42 17.40 -11.64 -23.27
CA ALA A 42 18.32 -12.33 -24.18
C ALA A 42 18.30 -11.79 -25.63
N ASP A 43 17.17 -11.22 -26.05
CA ASP A 43 16.97 -10.54 -27.34
C ASP A 43 17.45 -9.09 -27.34
N GLY A 44 17.99 -8.60 -26.22
CA GLY A 44 18.52 -7.24 -26.08
C GLY A 44 17.46 -6.18 -25.75
N ALA A 45 16.20 -6.56 -25.57
CA ALA A 45 15.20 -5.65 -24.99
C ALA A 45 15.51 -5.34 -23.52
N PHE A 46 14.85 -4.31 -22.98
CA PHE A 46 14.97 -3.97 -21.57
C PHE A 46 13.63 -3.68 -20.92
N ALA A 47 13.53 -4.06 -19.64
CA ALA A 47 12.45 -3.66 -18.75
C ALA A 47 12.99 -2.67 -17.71
N ALA A 48 12.27 -1.57 -17.52
CA ALA A 48 12.55 -0.59 -16.48
C ALA A 48 12.10 -1.12 -15.11
N VAL A 49 12.90 -0.84 -14.09
CA VAL A 49 12.61 -1.20 -12.70
C VAL A 49 12.87 0.03 -11.84
N GLU A 50 11.84 0.45 -11.15
CA GLU A 50 11.92 1.43 -10.07
C GLU A 50 11.97 0.69 -8.73
N VAL A 51 12.99 0.97 -7.92
CA VAL A 51 13.14 0.44 -6.57
C VAL A 51 12.70 1.50 -5.59
N THR A 52 11.41 1.47 -5.27
CA THR A 52 10.90 2.29 -4.18
C THR A 52 11.39 1.71 -2.86
N ALA A 53 11.99 2.55 -2.01
CA ALA A 53 12.34 2.13 -0.66
C ALA A 53 11.06 1.69 0.06
N ALA A 54 11.11 0.51 0.67
CA ALA A 54 10.03 -0.03 1.48
C ALA A 54 9.60 1.01 2.52
N ALA A 55 8.38 1.54 2.35
CA ALA A 55 7.61 2.42 3.24
C ALA A 55 8.39 3.51 4.01
N ASP A 56 7.92 4.75 3.89
CA ASP A 56 8.36 5.87 4.71
C ASP A 56 8.50 5.47 6.21
N PRO A 57 9.60 5.82 6.93
CA PRO A 57 9.79 5.41 8.32
C PRO A 57 8.60 5.73 9.23
N ASP A 58 7.92 6.85 8.99
CA ASP A 58 6.71 7.22 9.74
C ASP A 58 5.55 6.29 9.37
N SER A 59 5.43 5.91 8.10
CA SER A 59 4.46 4.89 7.65
C SER A 59 4.77 3.49 8.21
N ILE A 60 6.04 3.09 8.31
CA ILE A 60 6.44 1.82 8.95
C ILE A 60 6.08 1.85 10.43
N GLN A 61 6.38 2.95 11.11
CA GLN A 61 6.09 3.09 12.54
C GLN A 61 4.58 3.10 12.79
N LEU A 62 3.82 3.85 12.01
CA LEU A 62 2.36 3.87 12.07
C LEU A 62 1.79 2.47 11.78
N TRP A 63 2.30 1.78 10.75
CA TRP A 63 1.87 0.43 10.41
C TRP A 63 2.07 -0.54 11.57
N LYS A 64 3.24 -0.51 12.22
CA LYS A 64 3.51 -1.33 13.41
C LYS A 64 2.56 -1.00 14.56
N LEU A 65 2.21 0.27 14.75
CA LEU A 65 1.31 0.69 15.82
C LEU A 65 -0.14 0.27 15.57
N VAL A 66 -0.60 0.36 14.32
CA VAL A 66 -2.02 0.12 13.97
C VAL A 66 -2.33 -1.32 13.57
N ASN A 67 -1.35 -2.03 13.00
CA ASN A 67 -1.47 -3.40 12.51
C ASN A 67 -0.57 -4.41 13.24
N GLY A 68 0.25 -3.99 14.21
CA GLY A 68 1.14 -4.88 14.96
C GLY A 68 0.45 -5.77 16.02
N ARG A 69 -0.84 -6.07 15.84
CA ARG A 69 -1.61 -6.95 16.72
C ARG A 69 -1.55 -8.37 16.16
N ASP A 70 -1.42 -9.35 17.04
CA ASP A 70 -1.42 -10.77 16.64
C ASP A 70 -2.79 -11.22 16.15
N GLU A 71 -3.85 -10.59 16.64
CA GLU A 71 -5.24 -10.88 16.29
C GLU A 71 -5.84 -9.77 15.43
N ARG A 72 -6.75 -10.18 14.54
CA ARG A 72 -7.55 -9.26 13.72
C ARG A 72 -8.34 -8.33 14.63
N TRP A 73 -8.32 -7.03 14.29
CA TRP A 73 -9.17 -6.08 14.99
C TRP A 73 -10.62 -6.25 14.54
N THR A 74 -11.45 -6.79 15.43
CA THR A 74 -12.88 -6.98 15.19
C THR A 74 -13.70 -6.23 16.24
N MET A 75 -14.78 -5.61 15.81
CA MET A 75 -15.80 -4.98 16.63
C MET A 75 -17.16 -5.63 16.36
N PRO A 76 -17.67 -6.51 17.25
CA PRO A 76 -18.83 -7.35 16.96
C PRO A 76 -20.15 -6.58 16.82
N ASP A 77 -20.16 -5.30 17.18
CA ASP A 77 -21.31 -4.41 17.16
C ASP A 77 -21.33 -3.48 15.93
N LEU A 78 -20.47 -3.73 14.95
CA LEU A 78 -20.50 -3.06 13.64
C LEU A 78 -21.17 -3.94 12.58
N ASP A 79 -21.97 -3.33 11.71
CA ASP A 79 -22.77 -4.03 10.71
C ASP A 79 -21.92 -4.69 9.59
N GLY A 80 -20.72 -4.18 9.35
CA GLY A 80 -19.86 -4.59 8.25
C GLY A 80 -18.37 -4.45 8.55
N GLY A 81 -17.53 -4.81 7.59
CA GLY A 81 -16.09 -4.63 7.68
C GLY A 81 -15.66 -3.28 7.10
N TRP A 82 -14.81 -2.56 7.83
CA TRP A 82 -14.27 -1.27 7.42
C TRP A 82 -12.86 -1.40 6.87
N LEU A 83 -12.63 -0.84 5.68
CA LEU A 83 -11.30 -0.55 5.15
C LEU A 83 -11.08 0.96 5.25
N LEU A 84 -10.04 1.38 5.97
CA LEU A 84 -9.70 2.79 6.18
C LEU A 84 -8.29 3.07 5.68
N GLN A 85 -8.13 4.19 4.98
CA GLN A 85 -6.84 4.71 4.55
C GLN A 85 -6.46 5.89 5.44
N LEU A 86 -5.27 5.82 6.03
CA LEU A 86 -4.74 6.79 6.98
C LEU A 86 -3.67 7.68 6.36
N GLU A 87 -3.59 8.93 6.80
CA GLU A 87 -2.42 9.77 6.57
C GLU A 87 -1.20 9.16 7.28
N PRO A 88 0.01 9.23 6.71
CA PRO A 88 1.25 8.79 7.38
C PRO A 88 1.47 9.41 8.77
N THR A 89 0.94 10.62 8.98
CA THR A 89 1.04 11.42 10.20
C THR A 89 -0.12 11.21 11.16
N ALA A 90 -1.01 10.24 10.91
CA ALA A 90 -2.18 10.00 11.74
C ALA A 90 -1.80 9.78 13.22
N PRO A 91 -2.54 10.36 14.18
CA PRO A 91 -2.21 10.27 15.60
C PRO A 91 -2.55 8.89 16.16
N ALA A 92 -1.70 7.88 15.90
CA ALA A 92 -1.96 6.46 16.14
C ALA A 92 -2.65 6.14 17.48
N LYS A 93 -2.11 6.63 18.61
CA LYS A 93 -2.69 6.38 19.94
C LYS A 93 -4.12 6.92 20.07
N ARG A 94 -4.37 8.11 19.52
CA ARG A 94 -5.68 8.76 19.53
C ARG A 94 -6.63 8.02 18.59
N LEU A 95 -6.18 7.73 17.37
CA LEU A 95 -6.90 6.92 16.40
C LEU A 95 -7.38 5.60 17.02
N LEU A 96 -6.47 4.82 17.60
CA LEU A 96 -6.82 3.52 18.16
C LEU A 96 -7.85 3.58 19.29
N ARG A 97 -7.84 4.67 20.07
CA ARG A 97 -8.77 4.88 21.18
C ARG A 97 -10.15 5.35 20.69
N GLU A 98 -10.19 6.25 19.71
CA GLU A 98 -11.41 6.96 19.30
C GLU A 98 -12.11 6.29 18.11
N LEU A 99 -11.38 5.52 17.29
CA LEU A 99 -11.91 4.88 16.08
C LEU A 99 -13.15 3.99 16.36
N PRO A 100 -13.21 3.19 17.43
CA PRO A 100 -14.41 2.41 17.73
C PRO A 100 -15.68 3.25 17.93
N GLY A 101 -15.57 4.38 18.63
CA GLY A 101 -16.71 5.29 18.82
C GLY A 101 -17.11 5.94 17.51
N PHE A 102 -16.11 6.36 16.73
CA PHE A 102 -16.31 7.01 15.45
C PHE A 102 -16.99 6.11 14.40
N LEU A 103 -16.59 4.84 14.28
CA LEU A 103 -17.21 3.91 13.32
C LEU A 103 -18.69 3.62 13.65
N ARG A 104 -19.04 3.51 14.93
CA ARG A 104 -20.45 3.40 15.34
C ARG A 104 -21.24 4.65 14.99
N GLU A 105 -20.63 5.82 15.10
CA GLU A 105 -21.27 7.07 14.75
C GLU A 105 -21.53 7.16 13.24
N LEU A 106 -20.59 6.71 12.41
CA LEU A 106 -20.79 6.60 10.96
C LEU A 106 -21.97 5.67 10.64
N GLU A 107 -21.97 4.44 11.18
CA GLU A 107 -23.04 3.47 10.94
C GLU A 107 -24.40 3.94 11.47
N GLY A 108 -24.43 4.59 12.64
CA GLY A 108 -25.63 5.19 13.20
C GLY A 108 -26.24 6.30 12.34
N HIS A 109 -25.43 6.94 11.49
CA HIS A 109 -25.88 7.92 10.49
C HIS A 109 -26.09 7.30 9.10
N GLY A 110 -25.98 5.98 8.96
CA GLY A 110 -26.06 5.28 7.68
C GLY A 110 -24.88 5.57 6.74
N VAL A 111 -23.79 6.11 7.26
CA VAL A 111 -22.58 6.43 6.49
C VAL A 111 -21.74 5.17 6.34
N THR A 112 -21.57 4.75 5.10
CA THR A 112 -20.79 3.56 4.73
C THR A 112 -19.53 3.92 3.95
N GLN A 113 -19.38 5.18 3.54
CA GLN A 113 -18.23 5.69 2.80
C GLN A 113 -17.84 7.09 3.26
N ILE A 114 -16.53 7.32 3.41
CA ILE A 114 -15.93 8.63 3.72
C ILE A 114 -14.71 8.87 2.83
N GLY A 115 -14.40 10.13 2.52
CA GLY A 115 -13.16 10.52 1.84
C GLY A 115 -13.33 11.14 0.45
N ARG A 116 -12.18 11.50 -0.15
CA ARG A 116 -12.11 12.42 -1.29
C ARG A 116 -12.31 11.81 -2.68
N HIS A 117 -12.22 10.49 -2.83
CA HIS A 117 -11.92 9.88 -4.14
C HIS A 117 -13.01 9.05 -4.83
N ARG A 118 -14.19 8.82 -4.24
CA ARG A 118 -15.31 8.17 -4.94
C ARG A 118 -16.67 8.77 -4.56
N ARG A 119 -17.63 8.64 -5.49
CA ARG A 119 -19.01 9.19 -5.47
C ARG A 119 -19.47 9.51 -4.05
N ARG A 120 -19.47 10.80 -3.70
CA ARG A 120 -19.81 11.30 -2.37
C ARG A 120 -21.19 10.76 -1.95
N GLN A 121 -21.20 9.83 -1.00
CA GLN A 121 -22.25 9.85 -0.01
C GLN A 121 -22.18 11.21 0.68
N GLU A 122 -23.31 11.87 0.88
CA GLU A 122 -23.33 13.08 1.72
C GLU A 122 -23.05 12.67 3.16
N VAL A 123 -21.94 13.17 3.70
CA VAL A 123 -21.50 12.90 5.07
C VAL A 123 -21.72 14.19 5.89
N PRO A 124 -22.37 14.12 7.07
CA PRO A 124 -22.46 15.26 7.97
C PRO A 124 -21.09 15.91 8.24
N GLY A 125 -21.02 17.23 8.22
CA GLY A 125 -19.75 17.97 8.36
C GLY A 125 -18.96 17.62 9.64
N SER A 126 -19.65 17.35 10.75
CA SER A 126 -19.03 16.89 12.00
C SER A 126 -18.30 15.55 11.86
N LEU A 127 -18.83 14.64 11.04
CA LEU A 127 -18.22 13.33 10.76
C LEU A 127 -17.02 13.48 9.81
N GLU A 128 -17.08 14.40 8.83
CA GLU A 128 -15.91 14.72 8.00
C GLU A 128 -14.77 15.33 8.81
N GLU A 129 -15.09 16.23 9.74
CA GLU A 129 -14.13 16.82 10.67
C GLU A 129 -13.55 15.77 11.64
N GLY A 130 -14.41 14.87 12.15
CA GLY A 130 -14.01 13.72 12.96
C GLY A 130 -12.98 12.85 12.23
N ALA A 131 -13.29 12.42 11.00
CA ALA A 131 -12.38 11.64 10.15
C ALA A 131 -11.03 12.33 9.96
N ARG A 132 -11.04 13.61 9.60
CA ARG A 132 -9.81 14.40 9.42
C ARG A 132 -8.99 14.50 10.71
N SER A 133 -9.65 14.71 11.85
CA SER A 133 -8.98 14.82 13.15
C SER A 133 -8.30 13.52 13.60
N LEU A 134 -8.76 12.39 13.08
CA LEU A 134 -8.19 11.06 13.28
C LEU A 134 -7.15 10.68 12.21
N GLY A 135 -6.93 11.54 11.20
CA GLY A 135 -6.03 11.27 10.09
C GLY A 135 -6.57 10.25 9.09
N ILE A 136 -7.90 10.12 8.95
CA ILE A 136 -8.54 9.22 7.98
C ILE A 136 -8.75 9.98 6.65
N VAL A 137 -8.11 9.50 5.59
CA VAL A 137 -8.19 10.06 4.24
C VAL A 137 -9.43 9.55 3.51
N SER A 138 -9.67 8.24 3.62
CA SER A 138 -10.82 7.58 3.03
C SER A 138 -11.20 6.33 3.82
N GLY A 139 -12.42 5.87 3.61
CA GLY A 139 -12.93 4.68 4.25
C GLY A 139 -14.15 4.13 3.55
N ASN A 140 -14.28 2.81 3.52
CA ASN A 140 -15.46 2.14 3.03
C ASN A 140 -15.81 0.95 3.91
N GLN A 141 -17.10 0.83 4.21
CA GLN A 141 -17.71 -0.34 4.81
C GLN A 141 -18.16 -1.27 3.68
N SER A 142 -18.04 -2.58 3.89
CA SER A 142 -18.56 -3.59 2.97
C SER A 142 -19.04 -4.82 3.73
N GLY A 143 -19.92 -5.59 3.10
CA GLY A 143 -20.23 -6.94 3.56
C GLY A 143 -18.99 -7.81 3.45
N THR A 144 -18.65 -8.53 4.52
CA THR A 144 -17.49 -9.42 4.56
C THR A 144 -17.86 -10.67 5.35
N ASP A 145 -17.14 -11.78 5.13
CA ASP A 145 -17.28 -13.01 5.93
C ASP A 145 -16.87 -12.82 7.41
N PHE A 146 -16.33 -11.63 7.74
CA PHE A 146 -15.93 -11.20 9.07
C PHE A 146 -16.56 -9.83 9.40
N PRO A 147 -17.86 -9.76 9.70
CA PRO A 147 -18.49 -8.52 10.14
C PRO A 147 -17.73 -7.87 11.29
N GLY A 148 -17.65 -6.53 11.24
CA GLY A 148 -16.92 -5.74 12.23
C GLY A 148 -15.40 -5.77 12.15
N SER A 149 -14.81 -6.43 11.14
CA SER A 149 -13.37 -6.37 10.91
C SER A 149 -12.93 -4.96 10.50
N ILE A 150 -11.83 -4.47 11.07
CA ILE A 150 -11.22 -3.18 10.75
C ILE A 150 -9.88 -3.42 10.08
N TYR A 151 -9.73 -2.92 8.85
CA TYR A 151 -8.52 -2.96 8.06
C TYR A 151 -7.96 -1.55 7.88
N LEU A 152 -6.70 -1.34 8.27
CA LEU A 152 -6.05 -0.04 8.19
C LEU A 152 -4.92 -0.09 7.16
N THR A 153 -4.99 0.78 6.16
CA THR A 153 -3.92 1.04 5.21
C THR A 153 -3.37 2.45 5.43
N ILE A 154 -2.16 2.70 4.96
CA ILE A 154 -1.52 4.02 5.05
C ILE A 154 -1.37 4.53 3.63
N GLU A 155 -1.81 5.76 3.39
CA GLU A 155 -1.62 6.44 2.12
C GLU A 155 -0.13 6.55 1.81
N GLN A 156 0.28 6.04 0.65
CA GLN A 156 1.61 6.24 0.12
C GLN A 156 1.56 7.34 -0.93
N PRO A 157 2.55 8.26 -0.98
CA PRO A 157 2.68 9.19 -2.08
C PRO A 157 2.66 8.45 -3.42
N HIS A 158 2.02 9.02 -4.44
CA HIS A 158 1.92 8.43 -5.79
C HIS A 158 3.28 8.09 -6.41
N GLU A 159 4.33 8.83 -6.05
CA GLU A 159 5.72 8.57 -6.48
C GLU A 159 6.35 7.34 -5.82
N ARG A 160 5.70 6.78 -4.80
CA ARG A 160 6.19 5.65 -3.98
C ARG A 160 5.32 4.41 -4.11
N THR A 161 4.21 4.48 -4.85
CA THR A 161 3.43 3.30 -5.23
C THR A 161 4.15 2.57 -6.35
N GLY A 162 4.80 1.44 -6.02
CA GLY A 162 5.49 0.61 -7.01
C GLY A 162 4.52 0.00 -8.02
N GLY A 163 4.92 0.01 -9.28
CA GLY A 163 4.26 -0.71 -10.38
C GLY A 163 5.32 -1.14 -11.39
N VAL A 164 5.34 -2.41 -11.77
CA VAL A 164 6.17 -2.89 -12.87
C VAL A 164 5.45 -2.50 -14.16
N VAL A 165 6.07 -1.65 -14.97
CA VAL A 165 5.54 -1.27 -16.29
C VAL A 165 6.57 -1.73 -17.31
N ASP A 166 6.24 -2.75 -18.09
CA ASP A 166 6.99 -3.03 -19.30
C ASP A 166 6.58 -2.03 -20.40
N SER A 167 7.48 -1.76 -21.35
CA SER A 167 7.29 -0.79 -22.42
C SER A 167 6.15 -1.13 -23.41
N THR A 168 5.49 -2.29 -23.23
CA THR A 168 4.40 -2.82 -24.05
C THR A 168 3.15 -3.26 -23.25
N GLY A 169 3.13 -3.06 -21.92
CA GLY A 169 2.11 -3.55 -20.99
C GLY A 169 1.84 -5.07 -20.98
N SER A 170 2.74 -5.93 -21.48
CA SER A 170 2.48 -7.37 -21.60
C SER A 170 3.72 -8.27 -21.55
N ALA A 171 4.23 -8.58 -20.35
CA ALA A 171 4.64 -9.95 -19.97
C ALA A 171 5.25 -10.03 -18.55
N VAL A 172 5.96 -9.01 -18.09
CA VAL A 172 6.66 -9.05 -16.80
C VAL A 172 5.73 -8.87 -15.59
N PRO A 173 4.68 -8.02 -15.64
CA PRO A 173 3.78 -7.82 -14.49
C PRO A 173 2.99 -9.07 -14.11
N GLY A 174 2.53 -9.85 -15.10
CA GLY A 174 1.77 -11.08 -14.88
C GLY A 174 2.62 -12.13 -14.15
N TRP A 175 3.85 -12.34 -14.61
CA TRP A 175 4.74 -13.34 -14.02
C TRP A 175 5.16 -13.01 -12.58
N VAL A 176 5.48 -11.73 -12.29
CA VAL A 176 5.82 -11.33 -10.91
C VAL A 176 4.61 -11.47 -9.97
N GLY A 177 3.41 -11.13 -10.45
CA GLY A 177 2.16 -11.36 -9.73
C GLY A 177 1.92 -12.84 -9.41
N ASP A 178 2.11 -13.71 -10.40
CA ASP A 178 1.96 -15.16 -10.24
C ASP A 178 3.03 -15.76 -9.32
N PHE A 179 4.28 -15.28 -9.41
CA PHE A 179 5.38 -15.74 -8.57
C PHE A 179 5.16 -15.36 -7.08
N LEU A 180 4.72 -14.13 -6.81
CA LEU A 180 4.41 -13.69 -5.44
C LEU A 180 3.17 -14.41 -4.88
N SER A 181 2.20 -14.75 -5.74
CA SER A 181 0.99 -15.46 -5.35
C SER A 181 1.21 -16.97 -5.13
N ASN A 182 2.19 -17.58 -5.79
CA ASN A 182 2.42 -19.04 -5.75
C ASN A 182 3.31 -19.54 -4.60
N ARG A 183 3.91 -18.66 -3.78
CA ARG A 183 4.67 -19.10 -2.59
C ARG A 183 3.81 -19.60 -1.43
N ALA A 184 2.49 -19.41 -1.48
CA ALA A 184 1.57 -19.96 -0.49
C ALA A 184 1.31 -21.48 -0.64
N ASN A 185 1.75 -22.13 -1.73
CA ASN A 185 1.42 -23.55 -2.01
C ASN A 185 2.63 -24.48 -2.16
N ALA A 186 3.84 -24.05 -1.78
CA ALA A 186 5.03 -24.90 -1.85
C ALA A 186 5.60 -25.22 -0.45
N THR A 187 4.79 -25.89 0.38
CA THR A 187 5.28 -26.79 1.43
C THR A 187 4.39 -28.03 1.49
N SER A 188 4.80 -29.06 0.75
CA SER A 188 4.47 -30.48 0.98
C SER A 188 5.55 -31.31 0.31
#